data_AF-A0A961WSF5-F1
#
_entry.id   AF-A0A961WSF5-F1
#
_cell.length_a   1.000
_cell.length_b   1.000
_cell.length_c   1.000
_cell.angle_alpha   90.00
_cell.angle_beta   90.00
_cell.angle_gamma   90.00
#
_symmetry.space_group_name_H-M   'P 1'
#
loop_
_entity.id
_entity.type
_entity.pdbx_description
1 polymer ?
#
loop_
_entity_poly.entity_id
_entity_poly.type
_entity_poly.pdbx_seq_one_letter_code
_entity_poly.pdbx_strand_id
1 'polypeptide(L)'
;MTIRIQGAPERGEKVLGPPKGWRPRPLKTAEKLQIVLNQNGLDPDTGKKLEAMGEGVEFDHDPAIHLRPWNAEAQDTDPPANDLRYIVARSKPSHKQKTNGNKATTYGSDKHAIAKLGRLTGETKQNKPKRQWPSRKMQSRKGFR
;
A
#
# COMPACT_ATOMS: atom_id res chain seq x y z
N MET A 1 -4.52 0.56 31.07
CA MET A 1 -3.46 1.48 30.62
C MET A 1 -3.86 2.04 29.27
N THR A 2 -4.24 3.31 29.21
CA THR A 2 -4.72 3.96 27.99
C THR A 2 -3.53 4.51 27.24
N ILE A 3 -3.21 3.94 26.07
CA ILE A 3 -2.16 4.46 25.19
C ILE A 3 -2.68 5.76 24.59
N ARG A 4 -2.27 6.90 25.17
CA ARG A 4 -2.49 8.22 24.58
C ARG A 4 -1.59 8.35 23.36
N ILE A 5 -2.18 8.29 22.17
CA ILE A 5 -1.52 8.65 20.92
C ILE A 5 -1.29 10.17 20.99
N GLN A 6 -0.06 10.58 21.27
CA GLN A 6 0.34 11.99 21.11
C GLN A 6 0.34 12.31 19.62
N GLY A 7 -0.36 13.36 19.21
CA GLY A 7 -0.35 13.85 17.82
C GLY A 7 -1.49 13.39 16.92
N ALA A 8 -2.58 12.84 17.46
CA ALA A 8 -3.78 12.63 16.65
C ALA A 8 -4.25 13.99 16.10
N PRO A 9 -4.36 14.17 14.77
CA PRO A 9 -4.78 15.44 14.18
C PRO A 9 -6.19 15.78 14.68
N GLU A 10 -6.38 17.07 15.02
CA GLU A 10 -7.67 17.60 15.42
C GLU A 10 -8.74 17.28 14.36
N ARG A 11 -9.98 17.09 14.80
CA ARG A 11 -11.07 16.59 13.96
C ARG A 11 -11.35 17.59 12.81
N GLY A 12 -10.76 17.37 11.64
CA GLY A 12 -10.90 18.24 10.47
C GLY A 12 -9.58 18.74 9.86
N GLU A 13 -8.43 18.45 10.46
CA GLU A 13 -7.13 18.84 9.91
C GLU A 13 -6.78 17.99 8.68
N LYS A 14 -6.35 18.65 7.59
CA LYS A 14 -5.93 17.95 6.37
C LYS A 14 -4.59 17.26 6.63
N VAL A 15 -4.65 16.00 6.99
CA VAL A 15 -3.48 15.13 7.05
C VAL A 15 -2.96 14.93 5.63
N LEU A 16 -1.89 15.64 5.28
CA LEU A 16 -1.21 15.45 4.02
C LEU A 16 -0.45 14.11 4.08
N GLY A 17 -0.60 13.29 3.05
CA GLY A 17 0.25 12.11 2.88
C GLY A 17 1.69 12.52 2.51
N PRO A 18 2.63 11.55 2.48
CA PRO A 18 4.01 11.83 2.11
C PRO A 18 4.11 12.50 0.73
N PRO A 19 5.10 13.38 0.50
CA PRO A 19 5.29 14.07 -0.78
C PRO A 19 5.37 13.11 -1.96
N LYS A 20 4.87 13.54 -3.13
CA LYS A 20 4.91 12.72 -4.33
C LYS A 20 6.34 12.36 -4.71
N GLY A 21 6.61 11.07 -4.86
CA GLY A 21 7.93 10.55 -5.24
C GLY A 21 8.90 10.40 -4.07
N TRP A 22 8.54 10.85 -2.87
CA TRP A 22 9.29 10.54 -1.67
C TRP A 22 9.28 9.03 -1.42
N ARG A 23 10.43 8.52 -0.99
CA ARG A 23 10.64 7.11 -0.65
C ARG A 23 11.49 7.03 0.62
N PRO A 24 11.18 6.10 1.52
CA PRO A 24 12.01 5.91 2.69
C PRO A 24 13.36 5.31 2.31
N ARG A 25 14.32 5.41 3.23
CA ARG A 25 15.61 4.73 3.05
C ARG A 25 15.40 3.21 2.93
N PRO A 26 16.25 2.49 2.20
CA PRO A 26 16.21 1.03 2.19
C PRO A 26 16.39 0.43 3.59
N LEU A 27 15.70 -0.68 3.85
CA LEU A 27 15.89 -1.49 5.05
C LEU A 27 17.24 -2.21 5.02
N LYS A 28 17.96 -2.19 6.14
CA LYS A 28 19.19 -2.95 6.35
C LYS A 28 18.88 -4.44 6.51
N THR A 29 19.84 -5.30 6.23
CA THR A 29 19.69 -6.76 6.38
C THR A 29 19.33 -7.16 7.81
N ALA A 30 19.93 -6.50 8.81
CA ALA A 30 19.60 -6.74 10.22
C ALA A 30 18.14 -6.38 10.56
N GLU A 31 17.62 -5.29 10.00
CA GLU A 31 16.23 -4.86 10.17
C GLU A 31 15.26 -5.89 9.56
N LYS A 32 15.56 -6.35 8.34
CA LYS A 32 14.80 -7.41 7.66
C LYS A 32 14.78 -8.70 8.47
N LEU A 33 15.94 -9.12 8.99
CA LEU A 33 16.03 -10.31 9.82
C LEU A 33 15.21 -10.16 11.11
N GLN A 34 15.30 -9.01 11.78
CA GLN A 34 14.53 -8.73 12.99
C GLN A 34 13.01 -8.79 12.74
N ILE A 35 12.53 -8.26 11.61
CA ILE A 35 11.11 -8.34 11.22
C ILE A 35 10.66 -9.80 11.11
N VAL A 36 11.44 -10.63 10.40
CA VAL A 36 11.14 -12.06 10.25
C VAL A 36 11.13 -12.78 11.60
N LEU A 37 12.07 -12.46 12.49
CA LEU A 37 12.13 -13.02 13.85
C LEU A 37 10.93 -12.60 14.70
N ASN A 38 10.52 -11.33 14.65
CA ASN A 38 9.34 -10.83 15.37
C ASN A 38 8.05 -11.55 14.94
N GLN A 39 8.02 -12.09 13.72
CA GLN A 39 6.90 -12.85 13.17
C GLN A 39 7.05 -14.36 13.32
N ASN A 40 8.04 -14.85 14.07
CA ASN A 40 8.37 -16.27 14.20
C ASN A 40 8.62 -16.96 12.83
N GLY A 41 9.06 -16.21 11.83
CA GLY A 41 9.25 -16.72 10.47
C GLY A 41 7.96 -17.08 9.74
N LEU A 42 6.80 -16.58 10.17
CA LEU A 42 5.50 -16.85 9.58
C LEU A 42 4.94 -15.62 8.86
N ASP A 43 4.27 -15.87 7.73
CA ASP A 43 3.43 -14.89 7.06
C ASP A 43 2.17 -14.65 7.93
N PRO A 44 1.83 -13.39 8.28
CA PRO A 44 0.77 -13.12 9.24
C PRO A 44 -0.64 -13.24 8.64
N ASP A 45 -0.79 -13.18 7.31
CA ASP A 45 -2.10 -13.39 6.68
C ASP A 45 -2.42 -14.87 6.54
N THR A 46 -1.39 -15.67 6.20
CA THR A 46 -1.60 -17.08 5.85
C THR A 46 -1.18 -18.05 6.95
N GLY A 47 -0.41 -17.61 7.94
CA GLY A 47 0.19 -18.44 8.99
C GLY A 47 1.27 -19.41 8.49
N LYS A 48 1.64 -19.35 7.20
CA LYS A 48 2.61 -20.25 6.59
C LYS A 48 4.03 -19.76 6.83
N LYS A 49 4.98 -20.70 6.85
CA LYS A 49 6.41 -20.38 6.92
C LYS A 49 6.83 -19.52 5.72
N LEU A 50 7.55 -18.45 6.01
CA LEU A 50 8.18 -17.60 5.00
C LEU A 50 9.32 -18.35 4.30
N GLU A 51 9.47 -18.10 3.00
CA GLU A 51 10.62 -18.58 2.23
C GLU A 51 11.90 -17.82 2.60
N ALA A 52 13.02 -18.17 1.97
CA ALA A 52 14.28 -17.46 2.17
C ALA A 52 14.17 -15.97 1.78
N MET A 53 14.85 -15.10 2.54
CA MET A 53 14.94 -13.68 2.22
C MET A 53 15.61 -13.49 0.85
N GLY A 54 14.97 -12.73 -0.04
CA GLY A 54 15.45 -12.47 -1.40
C GLY A 54 14.81 -13.36 -2.48
N GLU A 55 14.22 -14.49 -2.11
CA GLU A 55 13.56 -15.40 -3.06
C GLU A 55 12.04 -15.18 -3.08
N GLY A 56 11.39 -15.31 -1.92
CA GLY A 56 9.92 -15.35 -1.82
C GLY A 56 9.29 -14.36 -0.85
N VAL A 57 10.09 -13.59 -0.12
CA VAL A 57 9.64 -12.67 0.94
C VAL A 57 9.73 -11.23 0.49
N GLU A 58 8.65 -10.48 0.70
CA GLU A 58 8.58 -9.03 0.51
C GLU A 58 8.31 -8.35 1.86
N PHE A 59 8.93 -7.18 2.07
CA PHE A 59 8.77 -6.39 3.29
C PHE A 59 7.83 -5.24 3.00
N ASP A 60 6.64 -5.32 3.58
CA ASP A 60 5.51 -4.45 3.29
C ASP A 60 5.21 -3.52 4.46
N HIS A 61 4.74 -2.30 4.16
CA HIS A 61 4.36 -1.33 5.17
C HIS A 61 2.90 -1.55 5.56
N ASP A 62 2.63 -1.65 6.86
CA ASP A 62 1.28 -1.84 7.39
C ASP A 62 1.00 -0.82 8.51
N PRO A 63 0.18 0.24 8.27
CA PRO A 63 -0.49 0.56 7.01
C PRO A 63 0.48 1.01 5.91
N ALA A 64 0.02 0.94 4.65
CA ALA A 64 0.81 1.35 3.49
C ALA A 64 1.31 2.79 3.63
N ILE A 65 2.54 3.06 3.17
CA ILE A 65 3.23 4.33 3.45
C ILE A 65 2.48 5.56 2.95
N HIS A 66 1.81 5.47 1.79
CA HIS A 66 1.02 6.57 1.22
C HIS A 66 -0.30 6.84 1.96
N LEU A 67 -0.68 5.96 2.88
CA LEU A 67 -1.84 6.14 3.76
C LEU A 67 -1.44 6.72 5.13
N ARG A 68 -0.13 6.87 5.39
CA ARG A 68 0.36 7.41 6.66
C ARG A 68 0.36 8.95 6.64
N PRO A 69 0.07 9.61 7.78
CA PRO A 69 0.32 11.04 7.95
C PRO A 69 1.76 11.41 7.63
N TRP A 70 1.97 12.55 6.98
CA TRP A 70 3.28 13.17 6.85
C TRP A 70 3.59 14.06 8.05
N ASN A 71 4.76 13.87 8.66
CA ASN A 71 5.33 14.75 9.66
C ASN A 71 6.40 15.63 9.01
N ALA A 72 6.07 16.92 8.85
CA ALA A 72 6.96 17.90 8.20
C ALA A 72 8.22 18.21 9.02
N GLU A 73 8.17 18.11 10.35
CA GLU A 73 9.33 18.36 11.22
C GLU A 73 10.34 17.20 11.12
N ALA A 74 9.84 15.97 11.15
CA ALA A 74 10.67 14.78 11.03
C ALA A 74 11.11 14.46 9.59
N GLN A 75 10.48 15.09 8.59
CA GLN A 75 10.63 14.75 7.16
C GLN A 75 10.40 13.24 6.91
N ASP A 76 9.43 12.66 7.64
CA ASP A 76 9.06 11.24 7.59
C ASP A 76 7.54 11.09 7.80
N THR A 77 7.02 9.87 7.71
CA THR A 77 5.63 9.56 8.06
C THR A 77 5.46 9.34 9.56
N ASP A 78 4.23 9.43 10.05
CA ASP A 78 3.84 8.94 11.38
C ASP A 78 2.89 7.74 11.22
N PRO A 79 3.24 6.54 11.70
CA PRO A 79 4.50 6.15 12.31
C PRO A 79 5.69 6.24 11.32
N PRO A 80 6.94 6.37 11.82
CA PRO A 80 8.14 6.45 10.99
C PRO A 80 8.18 5.35 9.95
N ALA A 81 8.60 5.68 8.72
CA ALA A 81 8.50 4.72 7.62
C ALA A 81 9.28 3.43 7.89
N ASN A 82 10.44 3.56 8.54
CA ASN A 82 11.32 2.43 8.86
C ASN A 82 11.14 1.86 10.27
N ASP A 83 10.02 2.17 10.94
CA ASP A 83 9.68 1.53 12.20
C ASP A 83 9.31 0.05 11.96
N LEU A 84 10.11 -0.86 12.53
CA LEU A 84 9.98 -2.30 12.36
C LEU A 84 8.63 -2.86 12.82
N ARG A 85 7.92 -2.14 13.71
CA ARG A 85 6.58 -2.55 14.21
C ARG A 85 5.49 -2.41 13.15
N TYR A 86 5.74 -1.59 12.14
CA TYR A 86 4.80 -1.29 11.06
C TYR A 86 5.32 -1.79 9.70
N ILE A 87 6.24 -2.75 9.73
CA ILE A 87 6.75 -3.44 8.55
C ILE A 87 6.58 -4.93 8.77
N VAL A 88 6.03 -5.58 7.76
CA VAL A 88 5.62 -6.98 7.81
C VAL A 88 6.30 -7.73 6.67
N ALA A 89 6.98 -8.81 7.01
CA ALA A 89 7.43 -9.80 6.04
C ALA A 89 6.24 -10.65 5.58
N ARG A 90 5.98 -10.63 4.28
CA ARG A 90 4.88 -11.35 3.62
C ARG A 90 5.43 -12.22 2.50
N SER A 91 4.78 -13.34 2.24
CA SER A 91 5.04 -14.09 1.02
C SER A 91 4.60 -13.27 -0.20
N LYS A 92 5.30 -13.42 -1.34
CA LYS A 92 4.92 -12.74 -2.61
C LYS A 92 3.43 -12.89 -2.96
N PRO A 93 2.78 -14.07 -2.81
CA PRO A 93 1.35 -14.20 -3.07
C PRO A 93 0.47 -13.39 -2.11
N SER A 94 0.74 -13.44 -0.80
CA SER A 94 0.01 -12.63 0.20
C SER A 94 0.19 -11.14 -0.07
N HIS A 95 1.42 -10.70 -0.28
CA HIS A 95 1.72 -9.30 -0.55
C HIS A 95 1.01 -8.80 -1.82
N LYS A 96 1.01 -9.61 -2.90
CA LYS A 96 0.28 -9.28 -4.13
C LYS A 96 -1.22 -9.14 -3.89
N GLN A 97 -1.81 -9.99 -3.06
CA GLN A 97 -3.23 -9.96 -2.71
C GLN A 97 -3.56 -8.71 -1.87
N LYS A 98 -2.77 -8.38 -0.84
CA LYS A 98 -2.96 -7.15 -0.05
C LYS A 98 -2.84 -5.89 -0.92
N THR A 99 -1.82 -5.83 -1.77
CA THR A 99 -1.57 -4.66 -2.63
C THR A 99 -2.67 -4.46 -3.68
N ASN A 100 -3.06 -5.52 -4.39
CA ASN A 100 -3.92 -5.39 -5.57
C ASN A 100 -5.38 -5.77 -5.31
N GLY A 101 -5.67 -6.51 -4.24
CA GLY A 101 -6.94 -7.18 -4.03
C GLY A 101 -6.99 -8.52 -4.76
N ASN A 102 -8.20 -9.03 -4.95
CA ASN A 102 -8.45 -10.26 -5.68
C ASN A 102 -8.90 -9.97 -7.12
N LYS A 103 -9.09 -11.02 -7.94
CA LYS A 103 -9.52 -10.85 -9.34
C LYS A 103 -10.94 -10.29 -9.49
N ALA A 104 -11.80 -10.49 -8.49
CA ALA A 104 -13.19 -10.07 -8.52
C ALA A 104 -13.37 -8.61 -8.07
N THR A 105 -12.57 -8.16 -7.10
CA THR A 105 -12.64 -6.84 -6.52
C THR A 105 -11.29 -6.38 -5.98
N THR A 106 -11.02 -5.09 -6.15
CA THR A 106 -9.91 -4.41 -5.50
C THR A 106 -10.30 -3.84 -4.13
N TYR A 107 -11.57 -3.95 -3.73
CA TYR A 107 -12.03 -3.42 -2.45
C TYR A 107 -11.25 -4.04 -1.29
N GLY A 108 -10.80 -3.20 -0.35
CA GLY A 108 -9.94 -3.61 0.76
C GLY A 108 -8.45 -3.72 0.43
N SER A 109 -8.03 -3.50 -0.82
CA SER A 109 -6.60 -3.45 -1.16
C SER A 109 -5.97 -2.08 -0.91
N ASP A 110 -4.65 -2.06 -0.72
CA ASP A 110 -3.91 -0.81 -0.52
C ASP A 110 -4.07 0.13 -1.72
N LYS A 111 -4.04 -0.40 -2.95
CA LYS A 111 -4.27 0.41 -4.15
C LYS A 111 -5.65 1.05 -4.16
N HIS A 112 -6.68 0.33 -3.71
CA HIS A 112 -8.01 0.90 -3.61
C HIS A 112 -8.09 1.98 -2.54
N ALA A 113 -7.48 1.76 -1.37
CA ALA A 113 -7.42 2.74 -0.28
C ALA A 113 -6.69 4.02 -0.71
N ILE A 114 -5.53 3.90 -1.36
CA ILE A 114 -4.75 5.04 -1.87
C ILE A 114 -5.55 5.80 -2.93
N ALA A 115 -6.18 5.09 -3.88
CA ALA A 115 -7.02 5.73 -4.89
C ALA A 115 -8.23 6.44 -4.29
N LYS A 116 -8.83 5.88 -3.24
CA LYS A 116 -9.93 6.51 -2.49
C LYS A 116 -9.44 7.78 -1.79
N LEU A 117 -8.30 7.73 -1.12
CA LEU A 117 -7.67 8.89 -0.48
C LEU A 117 -7.42 10.00 -1.50
N GLY A 118 -6.79 9.69 -2.64
CA GLY A 118 -6.54 10.67 -3.72
C GLY A 118 -7.80 11.28 -4.34
N ARG A 119 -8.98 10.64 -4.23
CA ARG A 119 -10.27 11.22 -4.63
C ARG A 119 -10.82 12.18 -3.59
N LEU A 120 -10.65 11.83 -2.32
CA LEU A 120 -11.09 12.65 -1.19
C LEU A 120 -10.23 13.90 -1.03
N THR A 121 -8.92 13.80 -1.28
CA THR A 121 -7.98 14.94 -1.22
C THR A 121 -7.99 15.81 -2.48
N GLY A 122 -8.70 15.39 -3.54
CA GLY A 122 -8.83 16.15 -4.78
C GLY A 122 -7.65 16.02 -5.74
N GLU A 123 -6.68 15.14 -5.48
CA GLU A 123 -5.53 14.88 -6.36
C GLU A 123 -5.93 14.21 -7.67
N THR A 124 -6.99 13.40 -7.65
CA THR A 124 -7.54 12.84 -8.89
C THR A 124 -8.45 13.87 -9.55
N LYS A 125 -8.08 14.26 -10.78
CA LYS A 125 -8.92 15.11 -11.65
C LYS A 125 -10.29 14.45 -11.84
N GLN A 126 -11.27 14.88 -11.04
CA GLN A 126 -12.67 14.43 -11.09
C GLN A 126 -13.31 14.67 -12.48
N ASN A 127 -12.76 15.63 -13.25
CA ASN A 127 -13.31 16.09 -14.53
C ASN A 127 -12.48 15.67 -15.75
N LYS A 128 -12.01 14.42 -15.83
CA LYS A 128 -11.55 13.91 -17.14
C LYS A 128 -12.79 13.60 -18.00
N PRO A 129 -12.94 14.21 -19.19
CA PRO A 129 -14.07 13.89 -20.05
C PRO A 129 -14.07 12.39 -20.34
N LYS A 130 -15.25 11.74 -20.18
CA LYS A 130 -15.42 10.32 -20.53
C LYS A 130 -14.99 10.16 -21.98
N ARG A 131 -14.09 9.19 -22.25
CA ARG A 131 -13.72 8.85 -23.63
C ARG A 131 -15.01 8.58 -24.41
N GLN A 132 -15.22 9.31 -25.51
CA GLN A 132 -16.30 8.98 -26.43
C GLN A 132 -16.09 7.54 -26.89
N TRP A 133 -17.13 6.72 -26.71
CA TRP A 133 -17.13 5.37 -27.24
C TRP A 133 -16.92 5.45 -28.76
N PRO A 134 -16.01 4.66 -29.34
CA PRO A 134 -15.82 4.68 -30.78
C PRO A 134 -17.14 4.29 -31.45
N SER A 135 -17.69 5.20 -32.25
CA SER A 135 -18.94 4.99 -33.00
C SER A 135 -18.77 4.03 -34.18
N ARG A 136 -17.54 3.58 -34.46
CA ARG A 136 -17.24 2.64 -35.54
C ARG A 136 -17.76 1.25 -35.19
N LYS A 137 -18.61 0.69 -36.06
CA LYS A 137 -19.04 -0.72 -36.00
C LYS A 137 -17.78 -1.60 -35.92
N MET A 138 -17.73 -2.49 -34.93
CA MET A 138 -16.72 -3.53 -34.88
C MET A 138 -16.79 -4.33 -36.19
N GLN A 139 -15.67 -4.43 -36.91
CA GLN A 139 -15.61 -5.23 -38.12
C GLN A 139 -15.93 -6.68 -37.74
N SER A 140 -17.04 -7.21 -38.26
CA SER A 140 -17.34 -8.62 -38.14
C SER A 140 -16.24 -9.39 -38.87
N ARG A 141 -15.68 -10.42 -38.23
CA ARG A 141 -14.77 -11.35 -38.89
C ARG A 141 -15.52 -12.01 -40.05
N LYS A 142 -15.21 -11.59 -41.28
CA LYS A 142 -15.73 -12.21 -42.49
C LYS A 142 -14.87 -13.42 -42.81
N GLY A 143 -15.44 -14.62 -42.70
CA GLY A 143 -14.91 -15.85 -43.28
C GLY A 143 -14.04 -16.69 -42.34
N PHE A 144 -14.66 -17.67 -41.70
CA PHE A 144 -14.04 -18.98 -41.56
C PHE A 144 -14.98 -19.95 -42.28
N ARG A 145 -14.56 -20.40 -43.46
CA ARG A 145 -15.13 -21.52 -44.20
C ARG A 145 -13.99 -22.47 -44.48
#